data_AF-A0A2E8G4R3-F1
#
_entry.id   AF-A0A2E8G4R3-F1
#
_cell.length_a   1.000
_cell.length_b   1.000
_cell.length_c   1.000
_cell.angle_alpha   90.00
_cell.angle_beta   90.00
_cell.angle_gamma   90.00
#
_symmetry.space_group_name_H-M   'P 1'
#
loop_
_entity.id
_entity.type
_entity.pdbx_description
1 polymer ?
#
loop_
_entity_poly.entity_id
_entity_poly.type
_entity_poly.pdbx_seq_one_letter_code
_entity_poly.pdbx_strand_id
1 'polypeptide(L)'
;MPEGATLKLKGDFPYARYISFNSYRSDGTPAHAISDNAIVPNAGAINPFAGGAERQSEFRGYELEVAAGEAPESEAANTLYDYAEDGDSTLLYRVYVPDEGKDLAGGVKLPEVEVTLADGSTVSGEAACDAVESSSDNITVPRVPADVYAAASENNPANDPPVWRAAYNFAHSLACSFYGSCNTDPEREVSWFANLDNQYISTHVVVKCFRPPSFELSSRPVLPHSAAIRRCVYEA
;
A
#
# COMPACT_ATOMS: atom_id res chain seq x y z
N MET A 1 -0.71 2.31 -19.76
CA MET A 1 -1.93 2.84 -20.43
C MET A 1 -1.60 3.19 -21.88
N PRO A 2 -2.54 3.10 -22.85
CA PRO A 2 -2.30 3.57 -24.22
C PRO A 2 -1.90 5.04 -24.26
N GLU A 3 -1.01 5.41 -25.17
CA GLU A 3 -0.58 6.80 -25.32
C GLU A 3 -1.79 7.71 -25.63
N GLY A 4 -1.91 8.80 -24.87
CA GLY A 4 -3.00 9.77 -25.02
C GLY A 4 -4.35 9.32 -24.45
N ALA A 5 -4.45 8.13 -23.85
CA ALA A 5 -5.65 7.72 -23.12
C ALA A 5 -5.68 8.32 -21.70
N THR A 6 -6.88 8.50 -21.17
CA THR A 6 -7.11 8.84 -19.76
C THR A 6 -8.02 7.79 -19.12
N LEU A 7 -7.83 7.56 -17.82
CA LEU A 7 -8.63 6.62 -17.06
C LEU A 7 -9.38 7.36 -15.96
N LYS A 8 -10.63 6.96 -15.71
CA LYS A 8 -11.46 7.45 -14.61
C LYS A 8 -11.83 6.32 -13.68
N LEU A 9 -11.74 6.59 -12.38
CA LEU A 9 -12.21 5.72 -11.31
C LEU A 9 -13.46 6.35 -10.70
N LYS A 10 -14.60 5.68 -10.88
CA LYS A 10 -15.90 6.15 -10.37
C LYS A 10 -16.34 5.24 -9.24
N GLY A 11 -16.58 5.80 -8.06
CA GLY A 11 -16.92 5.00 -6.90
C GLY A 11 -17.72 5.75 -5.86
N ASP A 12 -18.10 5.03 -4.81
CA ASP A 12 -18.66 5.61 -3.59
C ASP A 12 -17.61 5.54 -2.49
N PHE A 13 -17.52 6.57 -1.65
CA PHE A 13 -16.72 6.52 -0.43
C PHE A 13 -17.18 5.32 0.41
N PRO A 14 -16.32 4.43 0.90
CA PRO A 14 -16.76 3.31 1.70
C PRO A 14 -17.14 3.74 3.12
N TYR A 15 -17.90 2.90 3.80
CA TYR A 15 -18.13 3.02 5.24
C TYR A 15 -16.90 2.48 5.97
N ALA A 16 -15.86 3.29 6.09
CA ALA A 16 -14.57 2.90 6.65
C ALA A 16 -13.96 4.03 7.49
N ARG A 17 -12.80 3.77 8.11
CA ARG A 17 -12.04 4.79 8.84
C ARG A 17 -11.08 5.58 7.98
N TYR A 18 -10.64 4.98 6.88
CA TYR A 18 -9.71 5.64 5.96
C TYR A 18 -9.73 4.97 4.59
N ILE A 19 -9.51 5.78 3.54
CA ILE A 19 -9.17 5.29 2.20
C ILE A 19 -7.99 6.04 1.59
N SER A 20 -7.33 5.38 0.63
CA SER A 20 -6.31 6.02 -0.20
C SER A 20 -6.20 5.35 -1.55
N PHE A 21 -5.87 6.14 -2.57
CA PHE A 21 -5.33 5.68 -3.84
C PHE A 21 -3.84 6.00 -3.88
N ASN A 22 -3.01 5.03 -4.25
CA ASN A 22 -1.57 5.23 -4.40
C ASN A 22 -1.11 4.69 -5.75
N SER A 23 -0.17 5.38 -6.38
CA SER A 23 0.61 4.86 -7.49
C SER A 23 2.03 4.50 -7.04
N TYR A 24 2.69 3.63 -7.80
CA TYR A 24 4.01 3.10 -7.47
C TYR A 24 4.92 3.14 -8.70
N ARG A 25 6.20 3.38 -8.45
CA ARG A 25 7.27 3.22 -9.43
C ARG A 25 7.48 1.73 -9.75
N SER A 26 8.24 1.45 -10.80
CA SER A 26 8.57 0.09 -11.24
C SER A 26 9.27 -0.75 -10.16
N ASP A 27 10.00 -0.13 -9.24
CA ASP A 27 10.67 -0.79 -8.10
C ASP A 27 9.75 -0.98 -6.86
N GLY A 28 8.48 -0.58 -6.96
CA GLY A 28 7.48 -0.68 -5.91
C GLY A 28 7.52 0.42 -4.87
N THR A 29 8.39 1.43 -5.01
CA THR A 29 8.37 2.62 -4.15
C THR A 29 7.15 3.51 -4.47
N PRO A 30 6.54 4.17 -3.49
CA PRO A 30 5.36 5.00 -3.75
C PRO A 30 5.71 6.23 -4.60
N ALA A 31 4.86 6.57 -5.56
CA ALA A 31 5.07 7.69 -6.48
C ALA A 31 4.13 8.86 -6.21
N HIS A 32 2.83 8.60 -6.07
CA HIS A 32 1.81 9.60 -5.78
C HIS A 32 0.68 8.99 -4.96
N ALA A 33 -0.08 9.83 -4.24
CA ALA A 33 -1.24 9.36 -3.49
C ALA A 33 -2.31 10.44 -3.34
N ILE A 34 -3.56 9.98 -3.25
CA ILE A 34 -4.70 10.78 -2.83
C ILE A 34 -5.35 10.08 -1.64
N SER A 35 -5.41 10.78 -0.51
CA SER A 35 -6.07 10.31 0.71
C SER A 35 -7.53 10.76 0.77
N ASP A 36 -8.29 10.08 1.61
CA ASP A 36 -9.74 10.23 1.77
C ASP A 36 -10.26 11.67 1.84
N ASN A 37 -9.73 12.49 2.73
CA ASN A 37 -10.14 13.87 2.98
C ASN A 37 -9.77 14.83 1.84
N ALA A 38 -8.81 14.46 0.98
CA ALA A 38 -8.40 15.24 -0.18
C ALA A 38 -9.32 15.04 -1.40
N ILE A 39 -10.08 13.93 -1.44
CA ILE A 39 -10.99 13.64 -2.55
C ILE A 39 -12.20 14.58 -2.49
N VAL A 40 -12.40 15.32 -3.56
CA VAL A 40 -13.59 16.16 -3.75
C VAL A 40 -14.76 15.24 -4.17
N PRO A 41 -15.91 15.27 -3.47
CA PRO A 41 -17.06 14.46 -3.83
C PRO A 41 -17.71 14.97 -5.13
N ASN A 42 -18.46 14.09 -5.79
CA ASN A 42 -19.31 14.48 -6.92
C ASN A 42 -20.31 15.59 -6.51
N ALA A 43 -20.80 16.36 -7.48
CA ALA A 43 -21.78 17.39 -7.22
C ALA A 43 -23.03 16.81 -6.52
N GLY A 44 -23.39 17.35 -5.34
CA GLY A 44 -24.49 16.86 -4.53
C GLY A 44 -24.16 15.69 -3.60
N ALA A 45 -22.96 15.12 -3.68
CA ALA A 45 -22.44 14.14 -2.73
C ALA A 45 -21.63 14.80 -1.61
N ILE A 46 -21.36 14.03 -0.56
CA ILE A 46 -20.58 14.43 0.61
C ILE A 46 -19.38 13.50 0.72
N ASN A 47 -18.20 14.06 1.01
CA ASN A 47 -17.06 13.28 1.46
C ASN A 47 -17.22 12.99 2.98
N PRO A 48 -17.47 11.73 3.39
CA PRO A 48 -17.72 11.37 4.78
C PRO A 48 -16.46 11.39 5.66
N PHE A 49 -15.27 11.57 5.07
CA PHE A 49 -13.99 11.66 5.76
C PHE A 49 -13.60 13.10 6.11
N ALA A 50 -14.30 14.09 5.56
CA ALA A 50 -14.13 15.48 5.94
C ALA A 50 -14.60 15.71 7.40
N GLY A 51 -13.87 16.55 8.14
CA GLY A 51 -14.19 16.85 9.54
C GLY A 51 -15.61 17.41 9.70
N GLY A 52 -16.43 16.74 10.50
CA GLY A 52 -17.82 17.13 10.76
C GLY A 52 -18.83 16.74 9.68
N ALA A 53 -18.42 16.01 8.64
CA ALA A 53 -19.33 15.50 7.62
C ALA A 53 -20.30 14.43 8.15
N GLU A 54 -21.46 14.31 7.51
CA GLU A 54 -22.42 13.23 7.77
C GLU A 54 -21.87 11.90 7.26
N ARG A 55 -21.31 11.11 8.18
CA ARG A 55 -20.62 9.87 7.86
C ARG A 55 -21.53 8.79 7.29
N GLN A 56 -22.84 8.84 7.56
CA GLN A 56 -23.81 7.83 7.11
C GLN A 56 -24.56 8.24 5.84
N SER A 57 -24.24 9.39 5.23
CA SER A 57 -24.87 9.85 3.99
C SER A 57 -24.79 8.78 2.89
N GLU A 58 -25.89 8.55 2.20
CA GLU A 58 -25.96 7.69 0.99
C GLU A 58 -25.49 8.43 -0.27
N PHE A 59 -25.42 9.77 -0.25
CA PHE A 59 -24.88 10.58 -1.34
C PHE A 59 -23.37 10.75 -1.13
N ARG A 60 -22.59 9.84 -1.68
CA ARG A 60 -21.15 9.67 -1.37
C ARG A 60 -20.30 9.28 -2.58
N GLY A 61 -20.76 9.61 -3.78
CA GLY A 61 -20.02 9.34 -5.01
C GLY A 61 -18.80 10.26 -5.15
N TYR A 62 -17.74 9.74 -5.74
CA TYR A 62 -16.58 10.48 -6.22
C TYR A 62 -16.16 9.99 -7.61
N GLU A 63 -15.38 10.82 -8.28
CA GLU A 63 -14.68 10.49 -9.52
C GLU A 63 -13.23 10.94 -9.38
N LEU A 64 -12.29 10.05 -9.69
CA LEU A 64 -10.87 10.36 -9.84
C LEU A 64 -10.45 10.17 -11.29
N GLU A 65 -9.56 11.03 -11.77
CA GLU A 65 -8.83 10.84 -13.01
C GLU A 65 -7.47 10.20 -12.70
N VAL A 66 -7.02 9.27 -13.53
CA VAL A 66 -5.67 8.73 -13.52
C VAL A 66 -4.94 9.28 -14.73
N ALA A 67 -3.94 10.11 -14.47
CA ALA A 67 -3.10 10.74 -15.48
C ALA A 67 -1.77 10.00 -15.60
N ALA A 68 -1.26 9.90 -16.84
CA ALA A 68 0.01 9.25 -17.11
C ALA A 68 1.20 10.12 -16.64
N GLY A 69 2.14 9.50 -15.95
CA GLY A 69 3.46 10.07 -15.63
C GLY A 69 3.55 10.71 -14.25
N GLU A 70 4.53 11.60 -14.07
CA GLU A 70 4.85 12.23 -12.79
C GLU A 70 3.88 13.37 -12.45
N ALA A 71 3.61 13.53 -11.15
CA ALA A 71 2.82 14.64 -10.65
C ALA A 71 3.52 15.98 -10.95
N PRO A 72 2.82 16.95 -11.59
CA PRO A 72 3.35 18.29 -11.78
C PRO A 72 3.37 19.07 -10.46
N GLU A 73 4.11 20.19 -10.41
CA GLU A 73 4.17 21.05 -9.22
C GLU A 73 2.78 21.56 -8.77
N SER A 74 1.87 21.77 -9.72
CA SER A 74 0.47 22.12 -9.46
C SER A 74 -0.44 21.00 -9.93
N GLU A 75 -0.78 20.12 -9.00
CA GLU A 75 -1.66 18.98 -9.26
C GLU A 75 -3.11 19.42 -9.52
N ALA A 76 -3.78 18.73 -10.43
CA ALA A 76 -5.22 18.87 -10.61
C ALA A 76 -5.97 18.16 -9.46
N ALA A 77 -7.08 18.74 -9.01
CA ALA A 77 -7.92 18.11 -8.00
C ALA A 77 -8.45 16.77 -8.52
N ASN A 78 -8.51 15.76 -7.64
CA ASN A 78 -8.97 14.41 -7.96
C ASN A 78 -8.16 13.72 -9.09
N THR A 79 -6.89 14.08 -9.30
CA THR A 79 -6.04 13.46 -10.31
C THR A 79 -4.91 12.66 -9.65
N LEU A 80 -4.92 11.35 -9.86
CA LEU A 80 -3.85 10.44 -9.44
C LEU A 80 -2.84 10.31 -10.58
N TYR A 81 -1.57 10.61 -10.31
CA TYR A 81 -0.51 10.48 -11.30
C TYR A 81 0.12 9.10 -11.20
N ASP A 82 0.04 8.30 -12.25
CA ASP A 82 0.34 6.87 -12.18
C ASP A 82 1.84 6.52 -12.18
N TYR A 83 2.69 7.50 -12.51
CA TYR A 83 4.12 7.34 -12.69
C TYR A 83 4.49 6.17 -13.62
N ALA A 84 3.75 6.02 -14.73
CA ALA A 84 4.04 4.97 -15.69
C ALA A 84 5.47 5.06 -16.25
N GLU A 85 6.24 3.99 -16.09
CA GLU A 85 7.58 3.80 -16.68
C GLU A 85 7.50 2.66 -17.70
N ASP A 86 8.02 2.87 -18.91
CA ASP A 86 7.98 1.89 -20.01
C ASP A 86 6.56 1.36 -20.35
N GLY A 87 5.52 2.12 -19.98
CA GLY A 87 4.10 1.78 -20.24
C GLY A 87 3.38 1.08 -19.10
N ASP A 88 4.11 0.62 -18.08
CA ASP A 88 3.59 -0.08 -16.91
C ASP A 88 3.33 0.88 -15.76
N SER A 89 2.18 0.72 -15.09
CA SER A 89 1.88 1.43 -13.84
C SER A 89 1.21 0.50 -12.83
N THR A 90 1.48 0.74 -11.55
CA THR A 90 0.86 -0.02 -10.46
C THR A 90 0.08 0.92 -9.56
N LEU A 91 -1.21 0.64 -9.39
CA LEU A 91 -2.11 1.41 -8.53
C LEU A 91 -2.67 0.53 -7.41
N LEU A 92 -2.74 1.06 -6.19
CA LEU A 92 -3.40 0.40 -5.07
C LEU A 92 -4.47 1.28 -4.44
N TYR A 93 -5.69 0.77 -4.44
CA TYR A 93 -6.80 1.28 -3.64
C TYR A 93 -6.82 0.56 -2.29
N ARG A 94 -6.81 1.33 -1.20
CA ARG A 94 -6.84 0.79 0.16
C ARG A 94 -8.07 1.28 0.90
N VAL A 95 -8.72 0.35 1.59
CA VAL A 95 -9.79 0.61 2.56
C VAL A 95 -9.33 0.10 3.92
N TYR A 96 -9.18 0.99 4.88
CA TYR A 96 -8.74 0.65 6.22
C TYR A 96 -9.89 0.72 7.21
N VAL A 97 -10.04 -0.38 7.94
CA VAL A 97 -11.04 -0.57 8.99
C VAL A 97 -12.45 -0.21 8.50
N PRO A 98 -13.04 -1.04 7.62
CA PRO A 98 -14.47 -1.00 7.34
C PRO A 98 -15.30 -0.99 8.62
N ASP A 99 -16.48 -0.38 8.56
CA ASP A 99 -17.46 -0.43 9.64
C ASP A 99 -17.85 -1.86 9.99
N GLU A 100 -18.20 -2.06 11.26
CA GLU A 100 -18.69 -3.35 11.72
C GLU A 100 -19.88 -3.83 10.88
N GLY A 101 -19.82 -5.08 10.43
CA GLY A 101 -20.85 -5.69 9.58
C GLY A 101 -20.74 -5.34 8.08
N LYS A 102 -19.75 -4.53 7.66
CA LYS A 102 -19.43 -4.30 6.25
C LYS A 102 -18.34 -5.25 5.76
N ASP A 103 -18.28 -5.44 4.45
CA ASP A 103 -17.23 -6.22 3.80
C ASP A 103 -15.90 -5.44 3.70
N LEU A 104 -14.89 -6.05 3.07
CA LEU A 104 -13.57 -5.42 2.88
C LEU A 104 -13.62 -4.16 2.02
N ALA A 105 -14.63 -4.01 1.17
CA ALA A 105 -14.86 -2.81 0.38
C ALA A 105 -15.61 -1.73 1.18
N GLY A 106 -15.96 -1.99 2.45
CA GLY A 106 -16.69 -1.05 3.29
C GLY A 106 -18.14 -0.86 2.86
N GLY A 107 -18.78 -1.91 2.32
CA GLY A 107 -20.20 -1.93 2.03
C GLY A 107 -20.63 -1.16 0.79
N VAL A 108 -19.68 -0.84 -0.08
CA VAL A 108 -19.88 -0.25 -1.42
C VAL A 108 -19.18 -1.12 -2.46
N LYS A 109 -19.46 -0.91 -3.75
CA LYS A 109 -18.73 -1.60 -4.81
C LYS A 109 -17.31 -1.03 -4.94
N LEU A 110 -16.40 -1.83 -5.50
CA LEU A 110 -15.11 -1.31 -5.95
C LEU A 110 -15.33 -0.26 -7.06
N PRO A 111 -14.42 0.71 -7.21
CA PRO A 111 -14.54 1.73 -8.25
C PRO A 111 -14.65 1.11 -9.64
N GLU A 112 -15.59 1.61 -10.43
CA GLU A 112 -15.72 1.29 -11.83
C GLU A 112 -14.63 2.03 -12.63
N VAL A 113 -14.01 1.31 -13.57
CA VAL A 113 -12.99 1.83 -14.45
C VAL A 113 -13.61 2.22 -15.78
N GLU A 114 -13.36 3.46 -16.20
CA GLU A 114 -13.72 3.98 -17.51
C GLU A 114 -12.46 4.52 -18.19
N VAL A 115 -12.21 4.14 -19.44
CA VAL A 115 -11.05 4.57 -20.21
C VAL A 115 -11.53 5.38 -21.40
N THR A 116 -10.98 6.57 -21.56
CA THR A 116 -11.14 7.37 -22.78
C THR A 116 -9.90 7.19 -23.63
N LEU A 117 -10.07 6.65 -24.84
CA LEU A 117 -8.99 6.40 -25.79
C LEU A 117 -8.56 7.70 -26.49
N ALA A 118 -7.42 7.67 -27.17
CA ALA A 118 -6.86 8.82 -27.87
C ALA A 118 -7.79 9.40 -28.97
N ASP A 119 -8.70 8.60 -29.51
CA ASP A 119 -9.71 9.04 -30.49
C ASP A 119 -10.96 9.68 -29.84
N GLY A 120 -11.00 9.75 -28.51
CA GLY A 120 -12.10 10.29 -27.72
C GLY A 120 -13.23 9.31 -27.44
N SER A 121 -13.14 8.05 -27.91
CA SER A 121 -14.11 7.02 -27.56
C SER A 121 -13.90 6.54 -26.11
N THR A 122 -15.00 6.14 -25.46
CA THR A 122 -14.99 5.70 -24.06
C THR A 122 -15.40 4.24 -23.96
N VAL A 123 -14.63 3.46 -23.20
CA VAL A 123 -14.88 2.05 -22.89
C VAL A 123 -14.91 1.83 -21.37
N SER A 124 -15.65 0.83 -20.91
CA SER A 124 -15.79 0.51 -19.49
C SER A 124 -15.87 -1.01 -19.26
N GLY A 125 -15.73 -1.43 -18.01
CA GLY A 125 -15.76 -2.85 -17.64
C GLY A 125 -14.61 -3.63 -18.27
N GLU A 126 -14.90 -4.82 -18.81
CA GLU A 126 -13.89 -5.70 -19.43
C GLU A 126 -13.17 -5.02 -20.60
N ALA A 127 -13.88 -4.23 -21.41
CA ALA A 127 -13.26 -3.49 -22.50
C ALA A 127 -12.27 -2.40 -22.02
N ALA A 128 -12.48 -1.83 -20.83
CA ALA A 128 -11.50 -0.93 -20.22
C ALA A 128 -10.27 -1.69 -19.73
N CYS A 129 -10.46 -2.85 -19.10
CA CYS A 129 -9.37 -3.74 -18.70
C CYS A 129 -8.49 -4.14 -19.89
N ASP A 130 -9.12 -4.55 -21.00
CA ASP A 130 -8.43 -4.90 -22.24
C ASP A 130 -7.68 -3.69 -22.81
N ALA A 131 -8.31 -2.51 -22.81
CA ALA A 131 -7.71 -1.29 -23.35
C ALA A 131 -6.46 -0.85 -22.59
N VAL A 132 -6.37 -1.12 -21.28
CA VAL A 132 -5.20 -0.78 -20.47
C VAL A 132 -4.27 -1.96 -20.23
N GLU A 133 -4.52 -3.09 -20.90
CA GLU A 133 -3.77 -4.34 -20.75
C GLU A 133 -3.63 -4.73 -19.26
N SER A 134 -4.73 -4.65 -18.52
CA SER A 134 -4.72 -4.86 -17.07
C SER A 134 -4.21 -6.26 -16.72
N SER A 135 -3.25 -6.34 -15.79
CA SER A 135 -2.76 -7.62 -15.29
C SER A 135 -3.67 -8.20 -14.20
N SER A 136 -3.89 -9.51 -14.25
CA SER A 136 -4.50 -10.29 -13.16
C SER A 136 -3.47 -10.91 -12.21
N ASP A 137 -2.18 -10.67 -12.45
CA ASP A 137 -1.12 -11.23 -11.62
C ASP A 137 -1.06 -10.56 -10.25
N ASN A 138 -0.65 -11.31 -9.25
CA ASN A 138 -0.42 -10.75 -7.94
C ASN A 138 0.84 -9.89 -7.97
N ILE A 139 0.74 -8.69 -7.39
CA ILE A 139 1.89 -7.83 -7.15
C ILE A 139 2.95 -8.59 -6.35
N THR A 140 4.15 -8.68 -6.91
CA THR A 140 5.29 -9.31 -6.25
C THR A 140 6.03 -8.27 -5.43
N VAL A 141 5.96 -8.39 -4.11
CA VAL A 141 6.75 -7.53 -3.21
C VAL A 141 8.23 -7.89 -3.34
N PRO A 142 9.13 -6.92 -3.61
CA PRO A 142 10.56 -7.17 -3.63
C PRO A 142 11.03 -7.80 -2.32
N ARG A 143 12.03 -8.67 -2.41
CA ARG A 143 12.60 -9.37 -1.26
C ARG A 143 14.08 -9.12 -1.19
N VAL A 144 14.58 -9.01 0.03
CA VAL A 144 16.02 -9.05 0.31
C VAL A 144 16.54 -10.42 -0.13
N PRO A 145 17.58 -10.48 -0.98
CA PRO A 145 18.24 -11.74 -1.31
C PRO A 145 18.64 -12.50 -0.04
N ALA A 146 18.50 -13.82 -0.06
CA ALA A 146 18.67 -14.65 1.13
C ALA A 146 20.10 -14.60 1.70
N ASP A 147 21.10 -14.49 0.84
CA ASP A 147 22.51 -14.34 1.18
C ASP A 147 22.80 -12.97 1.81
N VAL A 148 22.24 -11.90 1.24
CA VAL A 148 22.32 -10.53 1.81
C VAL A 148 21.68 -10.49 3.19
N TYR A 149 20.49 -11.06 3.34
CA TYR A 149 19.83 -11.14 4.64
C TYR A 149 20.62 -11.98 5.64
N ALA A 150 21.19 -13.12 5.21
CA ALA A 150 22.00 -13.98 6.07
C ALA A 150 23.23 -13.22 6.60
N ALA A 151 23.96 -12.52 5.73
CA ALA A 151 25.12 -11.71 6.12
C ALA A 151 24.74 -10.57 7.06
N ALA A 152 23.63 -9.85 6.79
CA ALA A 152 23.15 -8.80 7.68
C ALA A 152 22.79 -9.36 9.07
N SER A 153 22.13 -10.52 9.11
CA SER A 153 21.62 -11.13 10.36
C SER A 153 22.70 -11.52 11.37
N GLU A 154 23.98 -11.60 10.95
CA GLU A 154 25.12 -11.81 11.86
C GLU A 154 25.22 -10.70 12.92
N ASN A 155 24.76 -9.48 12.60
CA ASN A 155 24.79 -8.33 13.50
C ASN A 155 23.52 -8.17 14.36
N ASN A 156 22.68 -9.21 14.46
CA ASN A 156 21.41 -9.27 15.22
C ASN A 156 20.82 -7.90 15.64
N PRO A 157 19.87 -7.33 14.87
CA PRO A 157 19.34 -5.98 15.13
C PRO A 157 18.38 -5.90 16.32
N ALA A 158 18.03 -7.03 16.95
CA ALA A 158 17.04 -7.09 18.02
C ALA A 158 17.59 -6.56 19.34
N ASN A 159 16.79 -5.74 20.02
CA ASN A 159 17.14 -5.13 21.30
C ASN A 159 16.12 -5.51 22.39
N ASP A 160 16.57 -5.58 23.65
CA ASP A 160 15.72 -5.75 24.85
C ASP A 160 16.10 -4.66 25.88
N PRO A 161 15.31 -3.58 26.02
CA PRO A 161 14.00 -3.34 25.41
C PRO A 161 14.07 -3.02 23.89
N PRO A 162 12.98 -3.24 23.13
CA PRO A 162 12.93 -2.92 21.70
C PRO A 162 13.19 -1.44 21.41
N VAL A 163 14.03 -1.18 20.41
CA VAL A 163 14.29 0.17 19.89
C VAL A 163 13.41 0.40 18.67
N TRP A 164 12.47 1.33 18.78
CA TRP A 164 11.60 1.74 17.68
C TRP A 164 12.29 2.77 16.79
N ARG A 165 12.21 2.56 15.48
CA ARG A 165 12.79 3.46 14.48
C ARG A 165 11.72 3.85 13.48
N ALA A 166 11.74 5.11 13.05
CA ALA A 166 10.97 5.50 11.88
C ALA A 166 11.52 4.78 10.64
N ALA A 167 10.63 4.30 9.77
CA ALA A 167 11.01 3.77 8.47
C ALA A 167 11.06 4.92 7.47
N TYR A 168 12.28 5.26 7.03
CA TYR A 168 12.52 6.33 6.06
C TYR A 168 12.59 5.80 4.64
N ASN A 169 13.43 4.78 4.43
CA ASN A 169 13.46 3.95 3.24
C ASN A 169 14.05 2.58 3.58
N PHE A 170 13.97 1.64 2.63
CA PHE A 170 14.45 0.27 2.84
C PHE A 170 15.96 0.22 3.15
N ALA A 171 16.79 0.91 2.36
CA ALA A 171 18.24 0.91 2.51
C ALA A 171 18.70 1.48 3.86
N HIS A 172 18.10 2.62 4.28
CA HIS A 172 18.34 3.21 5.59
C HIS A 172 17.93 2.28 6.73
N SER A 173 16.77 1.63 6.61
CA SER A 173 16.26 0.71 7.63
C SER A 173 17.21 -0.48 7.83
N LEU A 174 17.74 -1.05 6.75
CA LEU A 174 18.72 -2.13 6.78
C LEU A 174 20.05 -1.66 7.39
N ALA A 175 20.61 -0.55 6.89
CA ALA A 175 21.89 0.02 7.35
C ALA A 175 21.86 0.38 8.84
N CYS A 176 20.82 1.06 9.29
CA CYS A 176 20.70 1.51 10.67
C CYS A 176 20.39 0.35 11.63
N SER A 177 19.53 -0.59 11.24
CA SER A 177 19.13 -1.69 12.14
C SER A 177 20.21 -2.76 12.26
N PHE A 178 20.82 -3.18 11.14
CA PHE A 178 21.78 -4.29 11.13
C PHE A 178 23.24 -3.86 11.17
N TYR A 179 23.59 -2.59 10.88
CA TYR A 179 24.99 -2.16 10.86
C TYR A 179 25.27 -0.95 11.75
N GLY A 180 24.26 -0.43 12.46
CA GLY A 180 24.38 0.77 13.29
C GLY A 180 24.69 2.05 12.48
N SER A 181 24.64 1.98 11.15
CA SER A 181 24.91 3.11 10.25
C SER A 181 23.62 3.88 10.01
N CYS A 182 23.30 4.79 10.94
CA CYS A 182 22.08 5.58 10.91
C CYS A 182 22.38 6.99 10.38
N ASN A 183 22.18 7.22 9.07
CA ASN A 183 22.17 8.58 8.54
C ASN A 183 21.13 9.41 9.33
N THR A 184 21.52 10.63 9.73
CA THR A 184 20.69 11.57 10.49
C THR A 184 19.71 12.34 9.61
N ASP A 185 19.95 12.38 8.30
CA ASP A 185 19.08 13.03 7.32
C ASP A 185 18.82 12.11 6.10
N PRO A 186 18.10 10.98 6.30
CA PRO A 186 17.73 10.10 5.20
C PRO A 186 16.54 10.64 4.42
N GLU A 187 16.54 10.40 3.11
CA GLU A 187 15.37 10.61 2.28
C GLU A 187 14.18 9.78 2.77
N ARG A 188 13.01 10.42 2.83
CA ARG A 188 11.76 9.79 3.27
C ARG A 188 10.92 9.41 2.05
N GLU A 189 11.10 8.17 1.64
CA GLU A 189 10.37 7.53 0.53
C GLU A 189 9.45 6.40 1.03
N VAL A 190 9.53 6.06 2.33
CA VAL A 190 9.00 4.84 2.94
C VAL A 190 9.50 3.57 2.23
N SER A 191 8.80 2.44 2.30
CA SER A 191 9.27 1.17 1.71
C SER A 191 8.30 0.67 0.66
N TRP A 192 8.66 -0.46 0.02
CA TRP A 192 7.87 -1.04 -1.06
C TRP A 192 6.40 -1.19 -0.71
N PHE A 193 5.55 -0.73 -1.62
CA PHE A 193 4.09 -0.75 -1.53
C PHE A 193 3.51 -0.16 -0.24
N ALA A 194 4.21 0.80 0.37
CA ALA A 194 3.68 1.57 1.47
C ALA A 194 2.59 2.55 0.98
N ASN A 195 1.62 2.83 1.84
CA ASN A 195 0.76 4.00 1.65
C ASN A 195 1.57 5.28 1.94
N LEU A 196 1.68 6.20 0.98
CA LEU A 196 2.51 7.40 1.06
C LEU A 196 2.03 8.38 2.15
N ASP A 197 0.73 8.36 2.44
CA ASP A 197 0.12 9.18 3.51
C ASP A 197 0.41 8.63 4.93
N ASN A 198 0.87 7.38 5.04
CA ASN A 198 1.21 6.76 6.31
C ASN A 198 2.68 6.97 6.68
N GLN A 199 2.95 7.13 7.98
CA GLN A 199 4.29 7.08 8.54
C GLN A 199 4.47 5.79 9.36
N TYR A 200 5.52 5.04 9.06
CA TYR A 200 5.76 3.73 9.65
C TYR A 200 6.89 3.80 10.67
N ILE A 201 6.74 3.02 11.74
CA ILE A 201 7.81 2.69 12.68
C ILE A 201 8.00 1.18 12.68
N SER A 202 9.23 0.73 12.85
CA SER A 202 9.57 -0.67 12.92
C SER A 202 10.56 -0.93 14.06
N THR A 203 10.58 -2.17 14.53
CA THR A 203 11.55 -2.65 15.50
C THR A 203 11.84 -4.13 15.29
N HIS A 204 13.01 -4.56 15.70
CA HIS A 204 13.39 -5.97 15.75
C HIS A 204 13.29 -6.44 17.20
N VAL A 205 12.52 -7.50 17.43
CA VAL A 205 12.22 -8.01 18.76
C VAL A 205 13.00 -9.28 19.07
N VAL A 206 13.45 -9.41 20.32
CA VAL A 206 13.97 -10.68 20.84
C VAL A 206 12.78 -11.57 21.16
N VAL A 207 12.61 -12.67 20.42
CA VAL A 207 11.61 -13.69 20.76
C VAL A 207 12.22 -14.66 21.77
N LYS A 208 11.90 -14.47 23.06
CA LYS A 208 12.27 -15.44 24.10
C LYS A 208 11.39 -16.68 23.95
N CYS A 209 11.93 -17.73 23.34
CA CYS A 209 11.29 -19.04 23.30
C CYS A 209 11.30 -19.65 24.72
N PHE A 210 10.21 -19.46 25.47
CA PHE A 210 9.96 -20.29 26.64
C PHE A 210 9.78 -21.74 26.18
N ARG A 211 10.62 -22.64 26.70
CA ARG A 211 10.40 -24.09 26.60
C ARG A 211 9.49 -24.48 27.77
N PRO A 212 8.16 -24.63 27.61
CA PRO A 212 7.39 -25.26 28.67
C PRO A 212 7.91 -26.70 28.85
N PRO A 213 8.05 -27.19 30.10
CA PRO A 213 8.39 -28.58 30.35
C PRO A 213 7.23 -29.43 29.85
N SER A 214 7.46 -30.23 28.80
CA SER A 214 6.55 -31.20 28.17
C SER A 214 5.37 -30.63 27.36
N PHE A 215 5.42 -30.83 26.04
CA PHE A 215 4.23 -31.10 25.22
C PHE A 215 4.60 -32.13 24.14
N GLU A 216 3.80 -33.20 24.05
CA GLU A 216 3.73 -34.10 22.91
C GLU A 216 3.11 -33.37 21.71
N LEU A 217 3.67 -33.61 20.53
CA LEU A 217 3.17 -33.10 19.26
C LEU A 217 1.84 -33.81 18.90
N SER A 218 0.70 -33.15 19.09
CA SER A 218 -0.52 -33.49 18.34
C SER A 218 -0.59 -32.64 17.08
N SER A 219 -0.87 -33.30 15.96
CA SER A 219 -0.75 -32.74 14.62
C SER A 219 -1.98 -31.94 14.17
N ARG A 220 -1.71 -30.72 13.63
CA ARG A 220 -2.52 -29.86 12.72
C ARG A 220 -3.54 -28.88 13.35
N PRO A 221 -3.94 -27.78 12.67
CA PRO A 221 -3.55 -27.30 11.33
C PRO A 221 -2.80 -25.95 11.31
N VAL A 222 -2.03 -25.75 10.24
CA VAL A 222 -1.20 -24.57 9.96
C VAL A 222 -2.09 -23.44 9.43
N LEU A 223 -2.02 -22.25 10.03
CA LEU A 223 -2.54 -21.01 9.41
C LEU A 223 -1.56 -20.57 8.31
N PRO A 224 -2.01 -20.33 7.06
CA PRO A 224 -1.16 -19.79 6.01
C PRO A 224 -0.96 -18.28 6.23
N HIS A 225 0.14 -17.72 5.73
CA HIS A 225 0.47 -16.28 5.70
C HIS A 225 1.25 -15.65 6.87
N SER A 226 2.13 -16.40 7.54
CA SER A 226 3.29 -15.79 8.24
C SER A 226 4.44 -16.78 8.33
N ALA A 227 5.38 -16.73 7.38
CA ALA A 227 6.63 -17.46 7.49
C ALA A 227 7.59 -16.69 8.40
N ALA A 228 7.44 -16.80 9.72
CA ALA A 228 8.54 -16.53 10.63
C ALA A 228 9.53 -17.71 10.50
N ILE A 229 10.71 -17.46 9.93
CA ILE A 229 11.80 -18.44 9.94
C ILE A 229 12.22 -18.61 11.40
N ARG A 230 11.71 -19.67 12.06
CA ARG A 230 12.08 -20.02 13.43
C ARG A 230 13.38 -20.81 13.39
N ARG A 231 14.51 -20.14 13.59
CA ARG A 231 15.76 -20.81 13.98
C ARG A 231 15.97 -20.56 15.47
N CYS A 232 15.68 -21.57 16.29
CA CYS A 232 16.05 -21.54 17.70
C CYS A 232 17.57 -21.76 17.77
N VAL A 233 18.32 -20.75 18.19
CA VAL A 233 19.70 -20.93 18.64
C VAL A 233 19.62 -21.31 20.11
N TYR A 234 20.05 -22.54 20.42
CA TYR A 234 20.13 -23.02 21.80
C TYR A 234 21.44 -22.52 22.40
N GLU A 235 21.38 -21.76 23.51
CA GLU A 235 22.55 -21.60 24.37
C GLU A 235 22.79 -22.92 25.11
N ALA A 236 24.06 -23.31 25.18
CA ALA A 236 24.53 -24.54 25.83
C ALA A 236 24.57 -24.41 27.36
#